data_AF-A0A7V9WMZ0-F1
#
_entry.id   AF-A0A7V9WMZ0-F1
#
_cell.length_a   1.000
_cell.length_b   1.000
_cell.length_c   1.000
_cell.angle_alpha   90.00
_cell.angle_beta   90.00
_cell.angle_gamma   90.00
#
_symmetry.space_group_name_H-M   'P 1'
#
loop_
_entity.id
_entity.type
_entity.pdbx_description
1 polymer ?
#
loop_
_entity_poly.entity_id
_entity_poly.type
_entity_poly.pdbx_seq_one_letter_code
_entity_poly.pdbx_strand_id
1 'polypeptide(L)'
;MGFLDKLTGTRRPAPGTPRSTPEEVLAALIAVGGPDDPYRVFEGGRGDADLTAEWRLDEPRWSTVFEQRDVHRLVQITMRIDSEAGEVRSLDRAVTVTWSAGVAQLSFTKEFKRGQINEMSFRGELSPAGYERTWSFSTEELKEPLRRTALDHGWGWKGVTFGRL
;
A
#
# COMPACT_ATOMS: atom_id res chain seq x y z
N MET A 1 15.86 7.19 -16.93
CA MET A 1 15.27 7.05 -15.57
C MET A 1 15.28 8.44 -14.95
N GLY A 2 14.14 9.11 -14.83
CA GLY A 2 14.09 10.49 -14.35
C GLY A 2 14.15 10.58 -12.82
N PHE A 3 14.70 11.67 -12.28
CA PHE A 3 14.71 11.91 -10.83
C PHE A 3 13.29 11.94 -10.22
N LEU A 4 12.28 12.32 -11.02
CA LEU A 4 10.87 12.31 -10.64
C LEU A 4 10.29 10.89 -10.53
N ASP A 5 10.74 9.93 -11.37
CA ASP A 5 10.28 8.53 -11.30
C ASP A 5 10.67 7.87 -9.97
N LYS A 6 11.83 8.23 -9.42
CA LYS A 6 12.29 7.77 -8.09
C LYS A 6 11.44 8.33 -6.94
N LEU A 7 10.88 9.53 -7.10
CA LEU A 7 10.09 10.20 -6.06
C LEU A 7 8.61 9.75 -6.06
N THR A 8 8.07 9.38 -7.21
CA THR A 8 6.70 8.85 -7.36
C THR A 8 6.63 7.32 -7.30
N GLY A 9 7.77 6.64 -7.11
CA GLY A 9 7.83 5.18 -7.12
C GLY A 9 7.40 4.57 -8.46
N THR A 10 7.43 5.35 -9.54
CA THR A 10 6.96 4.94 -10.86
C THR A 10 7.87 3.86 -11.39
N ARG A 11 7.30 2.72 -11.79
CA ARG A 11 8.03 1.62 -12.41
C ARG A 11 7.38 1.28 -13.73
N ARG A 12 8.20 0.91 -14.72
CA ARG A 12 7.73 0.44 -16.02
C ARG A 12 8.06 -1.03 -16.18
N PRO A 13 7.19 -1.81 -16.85
CA PRO A 13 7.47 -3.20 -17.15
C PRO A 13 8.74 -3.32 -17.98
N ALA A 14 9.35 -4.49 -17.95
CA ALA A 14 10.53 -4.77 -18.76
C ALA A 14 10.19 -4.61 -20.27
N PRO A 15 11.12 -4.11 -21.10
CA PRO A 15 10.90 -4.02 -22.53
C PRO A 15 10.55 -5.40 -23.11
N GLY A 16 9.42 -5.49 -23.82
CA GLY A 16 8.95 -6.74 -24.42
C GLY A 16 8.02 -7.59 -23.54
N THR A 17 7.72 -7.17 -22.29
CA THR A 17 6.66 -7.81 -21.51
C THR A 17 5.30 -7.58 -22.19
N PRO A 18 4.57 -8.63 -22.58
CA PRO A 18 3.25 -8.48 -23.18
C PRO A 18 2.28 -7.91 -22.15
N ARG A 19 1.43 -6.98 -22.58
CA ARG A 19 0.42 -6.36 -21.72
C ARG A 19 -0.78 -7.28 -21.61
N SER A 20 -1.05 -7.78 -20.40
CA SER A 20 -2.27 -8.50 -20.04
C SER A 20 -3.51 -7.62 -20.12
N THR A 21 -4.69 -8.23 -20.20
CA THR A 21 -5.97 -7.50 -20.16
C THR A 21 -6.17 -6.81 -18.80
N PRO A 22 -7.03 -5.77 -18.72
CA PRO A 22 -7.36 -5.13 -17.44
C PRO A 22 -7.90 -6.12 -16.40
N GLU A 23 -8.70 -7.10 -16.83
CA GLU A 23 -9.28 -8.13 -15.96
C GLU A 23 -8.21 -9.09 -15.43
N GLU A 24 -7.26 -9.49 -16.27
CA GLU A 24 -6.14 -10.36 -15.88
C GLU A 24 -5.25 -9.70 -14.82
N VAL A 25 -4.88 -8.43 -15.00
CA VAL A 25 -4.04 -7.74 -14.00
C VAL A 25 -4.82 -7.49 -12.71
N LEU A 26 -6.12 -7.23 -12.79
CA LEU A 26 -6.97 -7.04 -11.61
C LEU A 26 -7.07 -8.33 -10.80
N ALA A 27 -7.34 -9.46 -11.45
CA ALA A 27 -7.38 -10.77 -10.80
C ALA A 27 -6.01 -11.13 -10.20
N ALA A 28 -4.92 -10.85 -10.92
CA ALA A 28 -3.57 -11.09 -10.42
C ALA A 28 -3.26 -10.24 -9.17
N LEU A 29 -3.64 -8.97 -9.16
CA LEU A 29 -3.46 -8.08 -8.01
C LEU A 29 -4.28 -8.52 -6.78
N ILE A 30 -5.51 -9.00 -6.98
CA ILE A 30 -6.31 -9.59 -5.89
C ILE A 30 -5.61 -10.82 -5.30
N ALA A 31 -5.04 -11.67 -6.16
CA ALA A 31 -4.36 -12.89 -5.73
C ALA A 31 -3.07 -12.64 -4.93
N VAL A 32 -2.56 -11.40 -4.88
CA VAL A 32 -1.37 -11.04 -4.08
C VAL A 32 -1.62 -11.19 -2.58
N GLY A 33 -2.85 -10.97 -2.09
CA GLY A 33 -3.19 -11.02 -0.67
C GLY A 33 -3.80 -12.36 -0.24
N GLY A 34 -3.00 -13.43 -0.27
CA GLY A 34 -3.44 -14.79 0.05
C GLY A 34 -3.90 -14.96 1.51
N PRO A 35 -4.53 -16.10 1.86
CA PRO A 35 -5.06 -16.36 3.20
C PRO A 35 -3.99 -16.42 4.30
N ASP A 36 -2.73 -16.64 3.92
CA ASP A 36 -1.58 -16.73 4.81
C ASP A 36 -0.71 -15.47 4.84
N ASP A 37 -1.12 -14.41 4.15
CA ASP A 37 -0.43 -13.12 4.17
C ASP A 37 -1.01 -12.21 5.26
N PRO A 38 -0.20 -11.32 5.87
CA PRO A 38 -0.64 -10.37 6.88
C PRO A 38 -1.52 -9.23 6.31
N TYR A 39 -1.78 -9.25 5.00
CA TYR A 39 -2.58 -8.29 4.27
C TYR A 39 -3.56 -8.98 3.34
N ARG A 40 -4.54 -8.23 2.86
CA ARG A 40 -5.49 -8.67 1.83
C ARG A 40 -5.60 -7.62 0.75
N VAL A 41 -5.92 -8.08 -0.45
CA VAL A 41 -6.27 -7.22 -1.59
C VAL A 41 -7.67 -7.58 -2.01
N PHE A 42 -8.55 -6.59 -2.12
CA PHE A 42 -9.96 -6.81 -2.46
C PHE A 42 -10.48 -5.69 -3.36
N GLU A 43 -11.55 -5.99 -4.08
CA GLU A 43 -12.21 -5.04 -4.96
C GLU A 43 -12.94 -3.96 -4.17
N GLY A 44 -12.89 -2.74 -4.71
CA GLY A 44 -13.47 -1.56 -4.11
C GLY A 44 -12.57 -0.90 -3.08
N GLY A 45 -13.10 0.17 -2.50
CA GLY A 45 -12.33 1.04 -1.64
C GLY A 45 -12.97 2.40 -1.51
N ARG A 46 -12.23 3.32 -0.88
CA ARG A 46 -12.67 4.70 -0.74
C ARG A 46 -12.42 5.49 -2.02
N GLY A 47 -13.48 6.04 -2.60
CA GLY A 47 -13.42 6.94 -3.75
C GLY A 47 -13.63 6.20 -5.06
N ASP A 48 -12.72 6.41 -6.00
CA ASP A 48 -12.68 5.86 -7.36
C ASP A 48 -11.61 4.75 -7.50
N ALA A 49 -11.34 4.04 -6.41
CA ALA A 49 -10.41 2.92 -6.38
C ALA A 49 -11.09 1.64 -6.86
N ASP A 50 -10.45 0.94 -7.78
CA ASP A 50 -10.87 -0.40 -8.22
C ASP A 50 -10.48 -1.46 -7.18
N LEU A 51 -9.33 -1.27 -6.51
CA LEU A 51 -8.78 -2.21 -5.55
C LEU A 51 -8.26 -1.48 -4.30
N THR A 52 -8.34 -2.16 -3.16
CA THR A 52 -7.71 -1.73 -1.90
C THR A 52 -6.88 -2.86 -1.33
N ALA A 53 -5.64 -2.53 -0.95
CA ALA A 53 -4.75 -3.40 -0.19
C ALA A 53 -4.61 -2.86 1.24
N GLU A 54 -4.90 -3.72 2.22
CA GLU A 54 -4.84 -3.36 3.65
C GLU A 54 -4.36 -4.52 4.52
N TRP A 55 -3.88 -4.19 5.72
CA TRP A 55 -3.42 -5.17 6.71
C TRP A 55 -4.60 -5.79 7.45
N ARG A 56 -4.52 -7.10 7.74
CA ARG A 56 -5.57 -7.91 8.38
C ARG A 56 -5.60 -7.69 9.90
N LEU A 57 -5.98 -6.50 10.35
CA LEU A 57 -6.06 -6.18 11.78
C LEU A 57 -7.32 -6.74 12.45
N ASP A 58 -8.31 -7.11 11.64
CA ASP A 58 -9.57 -7.72 12.04
C ASP A 58 -9.44 -9.23 12.29
N GLU A 59 -8.35 -9.85 11.86
CA GLU A 59 -8.11 -11.29 12.04
C GLU A 59 -7.26 -11.56 13.29
N PRO A 60 -7.73 -12.39 14.25
CA PRO A 60 -7.00 -12.67 15.50
C PRO A 60 -5.55 -13.15 15.30
N ARG A 61 -5.31 -13.97 14.27
CA ARG A 61 -3.98 -14.49 13.93
C ARG A 61 -2.97 -13.37 13.70
N TRP A 62 -3.40 -12.30 13.03
CA TRP A 62 -2.55 -11.20 12.62
C TRP A 62 -2.58 -10.06 13.63
N SER A 63 -3.74 -9.75 14.22
CA SER A 63 -3.87 -8.70 15.23
C SER A 63 -2.95 -8.92 16.43
N THR A 64 -2.84 -10.16 16.93
CA THR A 64 -1.90 -10.49 18.02
C THR A 64 -0.44 -10.32 17.60
N VAL A 65 -0.09 -10.64 16.35
CA VAL A 65 1.28 -10.42 15.83
C VAL A 65 1.58 -8.92 15.75
N PHE A 66 0.64 -8.11 15.27
CA PHE A 66 0.83 -6.65 15.20
C PHE A 66 0.93 -6.01 16.60
N GLU A 67 0.14 -6.49 17.57
CA GLU A 67 0.20 -6.04 18.97
C GLU A 67 1.55 -6.39 19.61
N GLN A 68 2.00 -7.64 19.49
CA GLN A 68 3.30 -8.09 20.02
C GLN A 68 4.50 -7.35 19.41
N ARG A 69 4.33 -6.84 18.18
CA ARG A 69 5.34 -6.07 17.45
C ARG A 69 5.24 -4.57 17.73
N ASP A 70 4.31 -4.13 18.58
CA ASP A 70 4.07 -2.72 18.93
C ASP A 70 3.83 -1.84 17.69
N VAL A 71 3.00 -2.35 16.77
CA VAL A 71 2.69 -1.68 15.51
C VAL A 71 1.65 -0.61 15.74
N HIS A 72 2.06 0.65 15.68
CA HIS A 72 1.16 1.81 15.79
C HIS A 72 0.85 2.47 14.45
N ARG A 73 1.49 2.01 13.37
CA ARG A 73 1.38 2.66 12.06
C ARG A 73 1.51 1.70 10.90
N LEU A 74 0.58 1.82 9.97
CA LEU A 74 0.44 0.97 8.80
C LEU A 74 0.12 1.79 7.55
N VAL A 75 0.20 1.12 6.41
CA VAL A 75 -0.17 1.70 5.11
C VAL A 75 -1.34 0.96 4.52
N GLN A 76 -2.30 1.69 3.96
CA GLN A 76 -3.33 1.18 3.07
C GLN A 76 -3.03 1.72 1.67
N ILE A 77 -3.17 0.89 0.63
CA ILE A 77 -2.89 1.28 -0.74
C ILE A 77 -4.17 1.11 -1.55
N THR A 78 -4.71 2.20 -2.07
CA THR A 78 -5.82 2.18 -3.01
C THR A 78 -5.27 2.25 -4.42
N MET A 79 -5.76 1.40 -5.31
CA MET A 79 -5.29 1.27 -6.68
C MET A 79 -6.44 1.46 -7.67
N ARG A 80 -6.10 2.00 -8.84
CA ARG A 80 -7.00 2.09 -9.99
C ARG A 80 -6.27 1.65 -11.25
N ILE A 81 -6.97 0.92 -12.10
CA ILE A 81 -6.47 0.43 -13.39
C ILE A 81 -6.74 1.49 -14.45
N ASP A 82 -5.68 2.09 -14.99
CA ASP A 82 -5.75 3.00 -16.13
C ASP A 82 -5.51 2.21 -17.42
N SER A 83 -6.60 1.73 -18.03
CA SER A 83 -6.53 0.93 -19.25
C SER A 83 -6.07 1.72 -20.47
N GLU A 84 -6.23 3.04 -20.49
CA GLU A 84 -5.76 3.89 -21.58
C GLU A 84 -4.23 4.02 -21.53
N ALA A 85 -3.68 4.32 -20.35
CA ALA A 85 -2.24 4.48 -20.15
C ALA A 85 -1.49 3.14 -20.02
N GLY A 86 -2.18 2.06 -19.63
CA GLY A 86 -1.54 0.79 -19.26
C GLY A 86 -0.78 0.89 -17.94
N GLU A 87 -1.35 1.61 -16.99
CA GLU A 87 -0.72 1.88 -15.69
C GLU A 87 -1.69 1.52 -14.54
N VAL A 88 -1.14 0.98 -13.46
CA VAL A 88 -1.79 0.88 -12.15
C VAL A 88 -1.44 2.15 -11.38
N ARG A 89 -2.44 2.99 -11.13
CA ARG A 89 -2.30 4.20 -10.33
C ARG A 89 -2.53 3.84 -8.87
N SER A 90 -1.54 4.11 -8.02
CA SER A 90 -1.60 3.78 -6.60
C SER A 90 -1.55 5.03 -5.73
N LEU A 91 -2.39 5.06 -4.70
CA LEU A 91 -2.39 6.08 -3.66
C LEU A 91 -2.20 5.39 -2.32
N ASP A 92 -1.15 5.79 -1.60
CA ASP A 92 -0.91 5.27 -0.26
C ASP A 92 -1.54 6.17 0.79
N ARG A 93 -2.02 5.56 1.87
CA ARG A 93 -2.61 6.22 3.02
C ARG A 93 -1.99 5.67 4.29
N ALA A 94 -1.59 6.56 5.19
CA ALA A 94 -1.16 6.17 6.53
C ALA A 94 -2.39 5.88 7.39
N VAL A 95 -2.32 4.77 8.13
CA VAL A 95 -3.32 4.37 9.13
C VAL A 95 -2.61 4.31 10.48
N THR A 96 -3.21 4.92 11.50
CA THR A 96 -2.71 4.85 12.88
C THR A 96 -3.49 3.77 13.62
N VAL A 97 -2.77 2.87 14.27
CA VAL A 97 -3.36 1.78 15.06
C VAL A 97 -3.14 2.14 16.53
N THR A 98 -4.22 2.13 17.30
CA THR A 98 -4.16 2.28 18.75
C THR A 98 -4.64 0.98 19.37
N TRP A 99 -3.87 0.41 20.29
CA TRP A 99 -4.24 -0.81 20.99
C TRP A 99 -5.00 -0.45 22.28
N SER A 100 -6.18 -1.03 22.48
CA SER A 100 -6.95 -0.87 23.71
C SER A 100 -7.49 -2.22 24.17
N ALA A 101 -7.07 -2.65 25.36
CA ALA A 101 -7.48 -3.93 25.96
C ALA A 101 -7.31 -5.16 25.04
N GLY A 102 -6.22 -5.23 24.26
CA GLY A 102 -5.96 -6.34 23.32
C GLY A 102 -6.76 -6.28 22.01
N VAL A 103 -7.52 -5.20 21.77
CA VAL A 103 -8.25 -4.98 20.53
C VAL A 103 -7.64 -3.81 19.77
N ALA A 104 -7.40 -4.02 18.47
CA ALA A 104 -6.95 -2.97 17.57
C ALA A 104 -8.08 -1.95 17.35
N GLN A 105 -7.87 -0.71 17.80
CA GLN A 105 -8.71 0.42 17.42
C GLN A 105 -8.03 1.15 16.26
N LEU A 106 -8.69 1.10 15.11
CA LEU A 106 -8.25 1.82 13.93
C LEU A 106 -8.66 3.28 14.03
N SER A 107 -7.68 4.16 14.16
CA SER A 107 -7.89 5.58 13.94
C SER A 107 -7.26 5.94 12.61
N PHE A 108 -8.10 6.36 11.66
CA PHE A 108 -7.65 7.13 10.51
C PHE A 108 -7.28 8.54 11.00
N THR A 109 -6.37 8.61 11.97
CA THR A 109 -5.79 9.84 12.43
C THR A 109 -5.02 10.35 11.24
N LYS A 110 -5.60 11.33 10.56
CA LYS A 110 -4.92 12.21 9.64
C LYS A 110 -4.64 11.60 8.24
N GLU A 111 -5.53 11.90 7.28
CA GLU A 111 -5.21 12.01 5.83
C GLU A 111 -4.13 13.10 5.62
N PHE A 112 -2.94 12.98 6.22
CA PHE A 112 -1.94 14.06 6.19
C PHE A 112 -1.00 13.95 5.01
N LYS A 113 -0.94 12.79 4.35
CA LYS A 113 -0.24 12.60 3.09
C LYS A 113 -1.11 11.83 2.12
N ARG A 114 -1.61 12.53 1.10
CA ARG A 114 -1.86 11.90 -0.19
C ARG A 114 -0.48 11.74 -0.85
N GLY A 115 -0.15 10.55 -1.31
CA GLY A 115 1.06 10.30 -2.10
C GLY A 115 1.85 9.06 -1.75
N GLN A 116 3.10 9.02 -2.22
CA GLN A 116 4.02 7.93 -1.95
C GLN A 116 4.53 8.01 -0.50
N ILE A 117 4.08 7.08 0.34
CA ILE A 117 4.56 6.97 1.72
C ILE A 117 5.75 6.02 1.75
N ASN A 118 6.93 6.54 2.08
CA ASN A 118 8.12 5.74 2.39
C ASN A 118 8.28 5.60 3.91
N GLU A 119 8.99 4.57 4.38
CA GLU A 119 9.27 4.37 5.82
C GLU A 119 9.91 5.61 6.49
N MET A 120 10.71 6.37 5.74
CA MET A 120 11.31 7.62 6.24
C MET A 120 10.27 8.71 6.57
N SER A 121 9.10 8.69 5.92
CA SER A 121 7.99 9.61 6.21
C SER A 121 7.39 9.39 7.60
N PHE A 122 7.41 8.16 8.10
CA PHE A 122 7.00 7.87 9.47
C PHE A 122 8.04 8.32 10.50
N ARG A 123 9.33 8.25 10.14
CA ARG A 123 10.45 8.68 10.99
C ARG A 123 10.52 10.20 11.18
N GLY A 124 10.14 10.99 10.16
CA GLY A 124 10.27 12.46 10.18
C GLY A 124 9.15 13.24 10.89
N GLU A 125 8.00 12.61 11.18
CA GLU A 125 6.87 13.27 11.89
C GLU A 125 6.97 13.19 13.42
N LEU A 126 7.90 12.41 13.96
CA LEU A 126 8.18 12.32 15.39
C LEU A 126 9.14 13.44 15.78
N SER A 127 8.65 14.40 16.56
CA SER A 127 9.35 15.63 16.97
C SER A 127 10.45 15.34 18.05
N PRO A 128 11.25 16.34 18.47
CA PRO A 128 12.62 16.19 19.02
C PRO A 128 12.78 15.52 20.41
N ALA A 129 11.74 14.86 20.92
CA ALA A 129 11.67 14.31 22.29
C ALA A 129 12.09 12.84 22.43
N GLY A 130 12.75 12.26 21.43
CA GLY A 130 13.41 10.97 21.58
C GLY A 130 12.68 9.83 20.91
N TYR A 131 13.47 9.13 20.11
CA TYR A 131 13.29 7.84 19.49
C TYR A 131 12.41 6.84 20.27
N GLU A 132 11.10 6.88 20.10
CA GLU A 132 10.28 5.68 20.22
C GLU A 132 10.42 4.89 18.93
N ARG A 133 10.89 3.66 19.07
CA ARG A 133 11.13 2.72 17.97
C ARG A 133 9.78 2.20 17.48
N THR A 134 8.99 3.04 16.81
CA THR A 134 7.75 2.60 16.18
C THR A 134 8.12 1.61 15.08
N TRP A 135 7.87 0.32 15.31
CA TRP A 135 8.02 -0.69 14.28
C TRP A 135 6.85 -0.54 13.31
N SER A 136 7.07 0.19 12.21
CA SER A 136 6.17 0.14 11.07
C SER A 136 6.48 -1.15 10.33
N PHE A 137 5.48 -2.01 10.12
CA PHE A 137 5.59 -3.01 9.05
C PHE A 137 6.01 -2.29 7.77
N SER A 138 7.02 -2.83 7.09
CA SER A 138 7.63 -2.14 5.97
C SER A 138 6.56 -1.80 4.94
N THR A 139 6.48 -0.53 4.56
CA THR A 139 5.61 -0.10 3.46
C THR A 139 5.92 -0.89 2.18
N GLU A 140 7.14 -1.39 2.04
CA GLU A 140 7.59 -2.23 0.93
C GLU A 140 7.05 -3.67 0.99
N GLU A 141 6.74 -4.23 2.17
CA GLU A 141 6.16 -5.57 2.29
C GLU A 141 4.78 -5.67 1.63
N LEU A 142 4.00 -4.58 1.67
CA LEU A 142 2.73 -4.50 0.96
C LEU A 142 2.89 -4.01 -0.49
N LYS A 143 3.76 -3.03 -0.72
CA LYS A 143 3.91 -2.39 -2.04
C LYS A 143 4.63 -3.24 -3.07
N GLU A 144 5.70 -3.92 -2.68
CA GLU A 144 6.57 -4.62 -3.63
C GLU A 144 5.84 -5.78 -4.32
N PRO A 145 5.06 -6.62 -3.61
CA PRO A 145 4.27 -7.68 -4.26
C PRO A 145 3.26 -7.11 -5.28
N LEU A 146 2.58 -6.01 -4.94
CA LEU A 146 1.64 -5.33 -5.85
C LEU A 146 2.34 -4.75 -7.08
N ARG A 147 3.44 -4.02 -6.88
CA ARG A 147 4.25 -3.45 -7.97
C ARG A 147 4.76 -4.53 -8.89
N ARG A 148 5.35 -5.57 -8.33
CA ARG A 148 5.93 -6.68 -9.09
C ARG A 148 4.85 -7.36 -9.94
N THR A 149 3.71 -7.66 -9.35
CA THR A 149 2.58 -8.28 -10.06
C THR A 149 2.11 -7.43 -11.23
N ALA A 150 1.93 -6.12 -11.05
CA ALA A 150 1.58 -5.22 -12.15
C ALA A 150 2.63 -5.25 -13.28
N LEU A 151 3.92 -5.16 -12.92
CA LEU A 151 5.02 -5.13 -13.88
C LEU A 151 5.19 -6.45 -14.64
N ASP A 152 5.02 -7.58 -13.97
CA ASP A 152 5.11 -8.92 -14.55
C ASP A 152 3.97 -9.17 -15.56
N HIS A 153 2.83 -8.50 -15.38
CA HIS A 153 1.70 -8.48 -16.32
C HIS A 153 1.79 -7.40 -17.42
N GLY A 154 2.92 -6.70 -17.51
CA GLY A 154 3.14 -5.68 -18.54
C GLY A 154 2.45 -4.34 -18.26
N TRP A 155 2.04 -4.08 -17.02
CA TRP A 155 1.45 -2.82 -16.59
C TRP A 155 2.48 -1.94 -15.88
N GLY A 156 2.46 -0.64 -16.19
CA GLY A 156 3.23 0.35 -15.43
C GLY A 156 2.68 0.49 -14.01
N TRP A 157 3.51 0.90 -13.07
CA TRP A 157 3.09 1.31 -11.74
C TRP A 157 3.35 2.79 -11.56
N LYS A 158 2.38 3.53 -11.03
CA LYS A 158 2.50 4.97 -10.83
C LYS A 158 1.88 5.42 -9.52
N GLY A 159 2.73 5.91 -8.60
CA GLY A 159 2.27 6.55 -7.38
C GLY A 159 1.70 7.94 -7.67
N VAL A 160 0.45 8.19 -7.25
CA VAL A 160 -0.18 9.51 -7.38
C VAL A 160 -0.11 10.29 -6.06
N THR A 161 0.34 11.55 -6.10
CA THR A 161 0.55 12.39 -4.92
C THR A 161 -0.68 13.16 -4.47
N PHE A 162 -1.48 13.72 -5.36
CA PHE A 162 -2.75 14.38 -5.00
C PHE A 162 -3.68 14.33 -6.23
N GLY A 163 -4.85 13.71 -6.12
CA GLY A 163 -5.84 13.66 -7.22
C GLY A 163 -6.87 12.55 -7.04
N ARG A 164 -8.00 12.67 -7.75
CA ARG A 164 -8.89 11.52 -8.06
C ARG A 164 -8.00 10.41 -8.64
N LEU A 165 -8.23 9.16 -8.23
CA LEU A 165 -7.54 8.03 -8.86
C LEU A 165 -7.81 8.06 -10.37
#